data_AF-A0A661V2T4-F1
#
_entry.id   AF-A0A661V2T4-F1
#
_cell.length_a   1.000
_cell.length_b   1.000
_cell.length_c   1.000
_cell.angle_alpha   90.00
_cell.angle_beta   90.00
_cell.angle_gamma   90.00
#
_symmetry.space_group_name_H-M   'P 1'
#
loop_
_entity.id
_entity.type
_entity.pdbx_description
1 polymer ?
#
loop_
_entity_poly.entity_id
_entity_poly.type
_entity_poly.pdbx_seq_one_letter_code
_entity_poly.pdbx_strand_id
1 'polypeptide(L)'
;MNNTVQSLHRQLVEAEENLQLVQERKSEYVSPVDIPLQLIKDERRLERRIRYLKRRLNDLRPINVLRDSTKLIVGPVAQMLTGEQWKEARGFLLTRASKLPRSNYLDTGLMNEAVGELVRLNDDLRILLSACRIELNPGQLEALEHCAGRLARCLIRIYRLEAGDAPELELLAATEGSSLRNRP
;
A
#
# COMPACT_ATOMS: atom_id res chain seq x y z
N MET A 1 -3.91 -8.14 -9.88
CA MET A 1 -2.82 -7.87 -8.92
C MET A 1 -1.81 -9.00 -8.72
N ASN A 2 -2.19 -10.27 -8.86
CA ASN A 2 -1.26 -11.40 -8.72
C ASN A 2 0.00 -11.29 -9.59
N ASN A 3 -0.12 -10.72 -10.80
CA ASN A 3 0.99 -10.62 -11.74
C ASN A 3 2.16 -9.75 -11.23
N THR A 4 1.90 -8.67 -10.48
CA THR A 4 2.96 -7.77 -10.00
C THR A 4 3.72 -8.40 -8.83
N VAL A 5 3.02 -9.00 -7.87
CA VAL A 5 3.65 -9.68 -6.73
C VAL A 5 4.41 -10.91 -7.20
N GLN A 6 3.83 -11.71 -8.11
CA GLN A 6 4.51 -12.85 -8.72
C GLN A 6 5.74 -12.42 -9.53
N SER A 7 5.64 -11.34 -10.30
CA SER A 7 6.79 -10.79 -11.04
C SER A 7 7.91 -10.35 -10.10
N LEU A 8 7.59 -9.66 -8.99
CA LEU A 8 8.57 -9.27 -7.99
C LEU A 8 9.20 -10.47 -7.28
N HIS A 9 8.42 -11.52 -7.02
CA HIS A 9 8.92 -12.76 -6.44
C HIS A 9 9.88 -13.47 -7.40
N ARG A 10 9.53 -13.56 -8.69
CA ARG A 10 10.40 -14.11 -9.73
C ARG A 10 11.71 -13.32 -9.84
N GLN A 11 11.64 -11.99 -9.86
CA GLN A 11 12.83 -11.13 -9.87
C GLN A 11 13.69 -11.30 -8.61
N LEU A 12 13.06 -11.57 -7.46
CA LEU A 12 13.78 -11.82 -6.21
C LEU A 12 14.55 -13.13 -6.28
N VAL A 13 13.88 -14.21 -6.69
CA VAL A 13 14.49 -15.54 -6.87
C VAL A 13 15.66 -15.43 -7.85
N GLU A 14 15.46 -14.82 -9.01
CA GLU A 14 16.51 -14.62 -10.02
C GLU A 14 17.70 -13.82 -9.46
N ALA A 15 17.44 -12.77 -8.66
CA ALA A 15 18.52 -11.99 -8.05
C ALA A 15 19.29 -12.78 -6.97
N GLU A 16 18.59 -13.64 -6.22
CA GLU A 16 19.18 -14.53 -5.20
C GLU A 16 20.03 -15.63 -5.84
N GLU A 17 19.55 -16.27 -6.91
CA GLU A 17 20.30 -17.24 -7.70
C GLU A 17 21.57 -16.61 -8.30
N ASN A 18 21.45 -15.41 -8.89
CA ASN A 18 22.60 -14.69 -9.42
C ASN A 18 23.62 -14.32 -8.33
N LEU A 19 23.16 -13.96 -7.13
CA LEU A 19 24.05 -13.68 -6.00
C LEU A 19 24.81 -14.93 -5.58
N GLN A 20 24.12 -16.07 -5.53
CA GLN A 20 24.74 -17.36 -5.23
C GLN A 20 25.83 -17.70 -6.24
N LEU A 21 25.58 -17.55 -7.55
CA LEU A 21 26.60 -17.77 -8.58
C LEU A 21 27.84 -16.87 -8.42
N VAL A 22 27.64 -15.61 -8.02
CA VAL A 22 28.77 -14.69 -7.74
C VAL A 22 29.54 -15.15 -6.51
N GLN A 23 28.85 -15.62 -5.46
CA GLN A 23 29.49 -16.13 -4.25
C GLN A 23 30.27 -17.43 -4.51
N GLU A 24 29.73 -18.32 -5.34
CA GLU A 24 30.42 -19.53 -5.82
C GLU A 24 31.68 -19.15 -6.59
N ARG A 25 31.61 -18.23 -7.56
CA ARG A 25 32.79 -17.75 -8.28
C ARG A 25 33.82 -17.09 -7.37
N LYS A 26 33.40 -16.36 -6.33
CA LYS A 26 34.30 -15.76 -5.36
C LYS A 26 35.04 -16.81 -4.52
N SER A 27 34.44 -17.97 -4.27
CA SER A 27 35.06 -19.02 -3.45
C SER A 27 36.18 -19.79 -4.16
N GLU A 28 36.25 -19.68 -5.49
CA GLU A 28 37.35 -20.21 -6.30
C GLU A 28 38.69 -19.49 -6.03
N TYR A 29 38.65 -18.30 -5.43
CA TYR A 29 39.84 -17.50 -5.11
C TYR A 29 40.31 -17.80 -3.68
N VAL A 30 41.57 -18.20 -3.55
CA VAL A 30 42.18 -18.58 -2.26
C VAL A 30 42.41 -17.36 -1.35
N SER A 31 42.80 -16.23 -1.93
CA SER A 31 43.06 -14.99 -1.19
C SER A 31 42.00 -13.93 -1.49
N PRO A 32 41.47 -13.21 -0.49
CA PRO A 32 40.51 -12.12 -0.69
C PRO A 32 41.02 -10.97 -1.57
N VAL A 33 42.34 -10.80 -1.67
CA VAL A 33 42.97 -9.73 -2.47
C VAL A 33 42.97 -10.07 -3.96
N ASP A 34 42.90 -11.36 -4.30
CA ASP A 34 42.90 -11.85 -5.68
C ASP A 34 41.49 -11.85 -6.29
N ILE A 35 40.45 -11.62 -5.47
CA ILE A 35 39.08 -11.56 -5.94
C ILE A 35 38.92 -10.37 -6.90
N PRO A 36 38.49 -10.59 -8.16
CA PRO A 36 38.26 -9.52 -9.10
C PRO A 36 37.28 -8.49 -8.56
N LEU A 37 37.65 -7.21 -8.67
CA LEU A 37 36.82 -6.08 -8.23
C LEU A 37 35.40 -6.12 -8.83
N GLN A 38 35.26 -6.68 -10.03
CA GLN A 38 33.98 -6.84 -10.69
C GLN A 38 33.03 -7.77 -9.90
N LEU A 39 33.52 -8.91 -9.39
CA LEU A 39 32.71 -9.81 -8.56
C LEU A 39 32.24 -9.13 -7.27
N ILE A 40 33.10 -8.32 -6.64
CA ILE A 40 32.75 -7.54 -5.44
C ILE A 40 31.67 -6.50 -5.75
N LYS A 41 31.77 -5.83 -6.92
CA LYS A 41 30.76 -4.86 -7.36
C LYS A 41 29.42 -5.53 -7.67
N ASP A 42 29.45 -6.67 -8.33
CA ASP A 42 28.25 -7.41 -8.72
C ASP A 42 27.53 -7.97 -7.50
N GLU A 43 28.24 -8.53 -6.54
CA GLU A 43 27.71 -8.96 -5.24
C GLU A 43 26.99 -7.79 -4.54
N ARG A 44 27.67 -6.65 -4.35
CA ARG A 44 27.08 -5.46 -3.71
C ARG A 44 25.85 -4.93 -4.45
N ARG A 45 25.86 -4.98 -5.79
CA ARG A 45 24.72 -4.57 -6.62
C ARG A 45 23.53 -5.51 -6.41
N LEU A 46 23.76 -6.82 -6.44
CA LEU A 46 22.73 -7.84 -6.24
C LEU A 46 22.15 -7.77 -4.83
N GLU A 47 22.97 -7.63 -3.78
CA GLU A 47 22.49 -7.43 -2.42
C GLU A 47 21.58 -6.19 -2.28
N ARG A 48 21.96 -5.07 -2.91
CA ARG A 48 21.11 -3.87 -2.93
C ARG A 48 19.79 -4.14 -3.65
N ARG A 49 19.83 -4.84 -4.78
CA ARG A 49 18.64 -5.21 -5.55
C ARG A 49 17.72 -6.13 -4.75
N ILE A 50 18.25 -7.16 -4.11
CA ILE A 50 17.52 -8.08 -3.23
C ILE A 50 16.87 -7.32 -2.07
N ARG A 51 17.62 -6.44 -1.38
CA ARG A 51 17.06 -5.60 -0.30
C ARG A 51 15.91 -4.74 -0.81
N TYR A 52 16.05 -4.13 -1.99
CA TYR A 52 14.99 -3.34 -2.62
C TYR A 52 13.75 -4.19 -2.93
N LEU A 53 13.93 -5.35 -3.55
CA LEU A 53 12.84 -6.26 -3.90
C LEU A 53 12.11 -6.80 -2.65
N LYS A 54 12.87 -7.20 -1.62
CA LYS A 54 12.31 -7.63 -0.33
C LYS A 54 11.50 -6.53 0.34
N ARG A 55 11.99 -5.28 0.33
CA ARG A 55 11.22 -4.11 0.82
C ARG A 55 9.95 -3.92 0.01
N ARG A 56 10.03 -3.95 -1.32
CA ARG A 56 8.86 -3.78 -2.19
C ARG A 56 7.79 -4.85 -1.97
N LEU A 57 8.20 -6.11 -1.83
CA LEU A 57 7.29 -7.20 -1.46
C LEU A 57 6.69 -7.03 -0.06
N ASN A 58 7.49 -6.53 0.89
CA ASN A 58 6.99 -6.22 2.22
C ASN A 58 5.95 -5.10 2.19
N ASP A 59 6.16 -4.05 1.41
CA ASP A 59 5.20 -2.93 1.27
C ASP A 59 3.87 -3.40 0.67
N LEU A 60 3.91 -4.41 -0.21
CA LEU A 60 2.73 -5.03 -0.81
C LEU A 60 2.05 -6.07 0.08
N ARG A 61 2.56 -6.33 1.29
CA ARG A 61 1.88 -7.22 2.23
C ARG A 61 0.50 -6.65 2.57
N PRO A 62 -0.57 -7.48 2.60
CA PRO A 62 -1.93 -7.05 2.86
C PRO A 62 -2.06 -6.09 4.05
N ILE A 63 -1.38 -6.40 5.15
CA ILE A 63 -1.41 -5.58 6.36
C ILE A 63 -0.76 -4.20 6.20
N ASN A 64 0.31 -4.10 5.42
CA ASN A 64 0.99 -2.82 5.19
C ASN A 64 0.15 -1.96 4.26
N VAL A 65 -0.42 -2.56 3.21
CA VAL A 65 -1.38 -1.90 2.33
C VAL A 65 -2.58 -1.37 3.13
N LEU A 66 -3.17 -2.19 4.01
CA LEU A 66 -4.28 -1.77 4.87
C LEU A 66 -3.90 -0.59 5.77
N ARG A 67 -2.74 -0.65 6.44
CA ARG A 67 -2.27 0.43 7.32
C ARG A 67 -2.01 1.71 6.53
N ASP A 68 -1.49 1.60 5.32
CA ASP A 68 -1.21 2.76 4.49
C ASP A 68 -2.48 3.38 3.91
N SER A 69 -3.43 2.56 3.47
CA SER A 69 -4.79 3.00 3.11
C SER A 69 -5.46 3.74 4.26
N THR A 70 -5.37 3.17 5.47
CA THR A 70 -5.92 3.79 6.68
C THR A 70 -5.29 5.14 6.95
N LYS A 71 -3.95 5.24 6.95
CA LYS A 71 -3.25 6.51 7.16
C LYS A 71 -3.57 7.55 6.09
N LEU A 72 -3.72 7.11 4.83
CA LEU A 72 -4.00 7.98 3.70
C LEU A 72 -5.40 8.60 3.85
N ILE A 73 -6.41 7.79 4.13
CA ILE A 73 -7.80 8.24 4.17
C ILE A 73 -8.07 9.16 5.38
N VAL A 74 -7.61 8.77 6.57
CA VAL A 74 -7.85 9.53 7.83
C VAL A 74 -6.90 10.73 7.99
N GLY A 75 -5.89 10.83 7.12
CA GLY A 75 -4.83 11.83 7.21
C GLY A 75 -4.94 12.85 6.08
N PRO A 76 -4.09 12.74 5.03
CA PRO A 76 -4.05 13.74 3.97
C PRO A 76 -5.34 13.85 3.15
N VAL A 77 -6.11 12.76 2.98
CA VAL A 77 -7.41 12.84 2.28
C VAL A 77 -8.43 13.56 3.14
N ALA A 78 -8.63 13.14 4.40
CA ALA A 78 -9.48 13.85 5.36
C ALA A 78 -9.13 15.34 5.44
N GLN A 79 -7.84 15.66 5.59
CA GLN A 79 -7.37 17.05 5.63
C GLN A 79 -7.75 17.85 4.38
N MET A 80 -7.68 17.23 3.20
CA MET A 80 -8.03 17.88 1.93
C MET A 80 -9.55 18.10 1.79
N LEU A 81 -10.36 17.13 2.21
CA LEU A 81 -11.81 17.16 2.02
C LEU A 81 -12.56 17.93 3.11
N THR A 82 -12.13 17.80 4.37
CA THR A 82 -12.84 18.35 5.52
C THR A 82 -12.06 19.45 6.25
N GLY A 83 -10.83 19.73 5.85
CA GLY A 83 -9.95 20.69 6.51
C GLY A 83 -9.30 20.17 7.80
N GLU A 84 -9.53 18.91 8.19
CA GLU A 84 -9.01 18.33 9.44
C GLU A 84 -8.62 16.85 9.26
N GLN A 85 -7.71 16.34 10.10
CA GLN A 85 -7.36 14.92 10.14
C GLN A 85 -8.20 14.18 11.20
N TRP A 86 -8.65 12.97 10.88
CA TRP A 86 -9.44 12.13 11.79
C TRP A 86 -8.53 11.32 12.72
N LYS A 87 -7.93 12.01 13.71
CA LYS A 87 -6.94 11.42 14.63
C LYS A 87 -7.50 10.27 15.46
N GLU A 88 -8.75 10.36 15.89
CA GLU A 88 -9.41 9.33 16.69
C GLU A 88 -9.64 8.06 15.86
N ALA A 89 -10.26 8.19 14.69
CA ALA A 89 -10.44 7.10 13.72
C ALA A 89 -9.08 6.46 13.35
N ARG A 90 -8.03 7.27 13.16
CA ARG A 90 -6.68 6.77 12.91
C ARG A 90 -6.18 5.87 14.03
N GLY A 91 -6.27 6.33 15.28
CA GLY A 91 -5.81 5.58 16.45
C GLY A 91 -6.57 4.26 16.60
N PHE A 92 -7.89 4.32 16.47
CA PHE A 92 -8.78 3.17 16.54
C PHE A 92 -8.48 2.11 15.47
N LEU A 93 -8.46 2.49 14.19
CA LEU A 93 -8.27 1.57 13.07
C LEU A 93 -6.86 0.97 13.03
N LEU A 94 -5.83 1.76 13.33
CA LEU A 94 -4.45 1.26 13.39
C LEU A 94 -4.25 0.31 14.57
N THR A 95 -4.95 0.53 15.68
CA THR A 95 -4.96 -0.40 16.83
C THR A 95 -5.68 -1.69 16.49
N ARG A 96 -6.78 -1.66 15.73
CA ARG A 96 -7.42 -2.90 15.23
C ARG A 96 -6.47 -3.66 14.29
N ALA A 97 -5.80 -2.97 13.38
CA ALA A 97 -4.85 -3.58 12.45
C ALA A 97 -3.64 -4.23 13.14
N SER A 98 -3.18 -3.70 14.27
CA SER A 98 -2.02 -4.25 14.99
C SER A 98 -2.31 -5.56 15.75
N LYS A 99 -3.60 -5.93 15.94
CA LYS A 99 -4.02 -7.12 16.70
C LYS A 99 -4.05 -8.43 15.87
N LEU A 100 -3.53 -8.43 14.64
CA LEU A 100 -3.41 -9.63 13.81
C LEU A 100 -2.39 -10.65 14.39
N PRO A 101 -2.63 -11.98 14.28
CA PRO A 101 -3.69 -12.64 13.50
C PRO A 101 -4.95 -13.01 14.31
N ARG A 102 -5.08 -12.56 15.57
CA ARG A 102 -6.09 -13.06 16.53
C ARG A 102 -7.43 -12.31 16.51
N SER A 103 -7.68 -11.46 15.52
CA SER A 103 -8.75 -10.47 15.61
C SER A 103 -10.04 -10.89 14.89
N ASN A 104 -11.13 -11.05 15.65
CA ASN A 104 -12.50 -11.04 15.11
C ASN A 104 -12.86 -9.71 14.40
N TYR A 105 -12.06 -8.68 14.64
CA TYR A 105 -12.20 -7.30 14.15
C TYR A 105 -11.63 -7.06 12.74
N LEU A 106 -11.11 -8.08 12.06
CA LEU A 106 -10.54 -7.91 10.73
C LEU A 106 -10.85 -9.13 9.87
N ASP A 107 -11.43 -8.90 8.70
CA ASP A 107 -11.65 -9.94 7.72
C ASP A 107 -10.37 -10.16 6.90
N THR A 108 -9.54 -11.11 7.33
CA THR A 108 -8.26 -11.39 6.70
C THR A 108 -8.40 -12.00 5.30
N GLY A 109 -9.50 -12.72 5.04
CA GLY A 109 -9.83 -13.26 3.73
C GLY A 109 -10.13 -12.12 2.75
N LEU A 110 -11.09 -11.26 3.11
CA LEU A 110 -11.42 -10.09 2.31
C LEU A 110 -10.24 -9.13 2.15
N MET A 111 -9.42 -8.94 3.19
CA MET A 111 -8.21 -8.12 3.09
C MET A 111 -7.27 -8.65 2.00
N ASN A 112 -7.02 -9.96 1.97
CA ASN A 112 -6.15 -10.59 0.97
C ASN A 112 -6.69 -10.43 -0.45
N GLU A 113 -8.00 -10.59 -0.62
CA GLU A 113 -8.68 -10.41 -1.92
C GLU A 113 -8.64 -8.94 -2.37
N ALA A 114 -8.84 -8.01 -1.44
CA ALA A 114 -8.94 -6.59 -1.70
C ALA A 114 -7.58 -5.87 -1.82
N VAL A 115 -6.45 -6.50 -1.46
CA VAL A 115 -5.10 -5.87 -1.50
C VAL A 115 -4.88 -5.14 -2.81
N GLY A 116 -5.27 -5.77 -3.91
CA GLY A 116 -5.08 -5.17 -5.21
C GLY A 116 -5.89 -3.91 -5.43
N GLU A 117 -7.17 -3.95 -5.10
CA GLU A 117 -8.00 -2.76 -5.20
C GLU A 117 -7.48 -1.65 -4.27
N LEU A 118 -7.07 -1.98 -3.04
CA LEU A 118 -6.51 -1.03 -2.08
C LEU A 118 -5.23 -0.35 -2.60
N VAL A 119 -4.31 -1.10 -3.20
CA VAL A 119 -3.08 -0.53 -3.78
C VAL A 119 -3.45 0.45 -4.90
N ARG A 120 -4.34 0.06 -5.81
CA ARG A 120 -4.78 0.94 -6.90
C ARG A 120 -5.41 2.23 -6.35
N LEU A 121 -6.37 2.11 -5.43
CA LEU A 121 -7.05 3.26 -4.85
C LEU A 121 -6.07 4.18 -4.08
N ASN A 122 -5.08 3.62 -3.39
CA ASN A 122 -4.06 4.41 -2.72
C ASN A 122 -3.21 5.22 -3.71
N ASP A 123 -2.83 4.61 -4.83
CA ASP A 123 -2.03 5.27 -5.86
C ASP A 123 -2.84 6.38 -6.55
N ASP A 124 -4.11 6.09 -6.92
CA ASP A 124 -5.04 7.06 -7.50
C ASP A 124 -5.23 8.27 -6.57
N LEU A 125 -5.50 8.04 -5.27
CA LEU A 125 -5.65 9.10 -4.28
C LEU A 125 -4.37 9.94 -4.12
N ARG A 126 -3.18 9.32 -4.14
CA ARG A 126 -1.91 10.07 -4.05
C ARG A 126 -1.69 10.96 -5.26
N ILE A 127 -2.05 10.49 -6.45
CA ILE A 127 -2.00 11.27 -7.69
C ILE A 127 -2.97 12.46 -7.59
N LEU A 128 -4.22 12.20 -7.21
CA LEU A 128 -5.24 13.24 -7.06
C LEU A 128 -4.85 14.27 -6.01
N LEU A 129 -4.38 13.84 -4.84
CA LEU A 129 -3.88 14.76 -3.80
C LEU A 129 -2.71 15.62 -4.28
N SER A 130 -1.83 15.06 -5.11
CA SER A 130 -0.71 15.81 -5.69
C SER A 130 -1.20 16.83 -6.70
N ALA A 131 -2.21 16.49 -7.51
CA ALA A 131 -2.82 17.39 -8.48
C ALA A 131 -3.58 18.54 -7.80
N CYS A 132 -4.42 18.25 -6.80
CA CYS A 132 -5.20 19.27 -6.07
C CYS A 132 -4.32 20.31 -5.35
N ARG A 133 -3.06 19.98 -5.05
CA ARG A 133 -2.10 20.93 -4.44
C ARG A 133 -1.57 21.98 -5.42
N ILE A 134 -1.63 21.70 -6.72
CA ILE A 134 -1.10 22.60 -7.76
C ILE A 134 -2.19 23.60 -8.14
N GLU A 135 -3.36 23.11 -8.51
CA GLU A 135 -4.52 23.92 -8.87
C GLU A 135 -5.78 23.15 -8.50
N LEU A 136 -6.62 23.73 -7.65
CA LEU A 136 -7.84 23.06 -7.19
C LEU A 136 -8.93 23.22 -8.26
N ASN A 137 -9.27 22.12 -8.91
CA ASN A 137 -10.38 22.06 -9.87
C ASN A 137 -11.56 21.25 -9.28
N PRO A 138 -12.82 21.67 -9.49
CA PRO A 138 -14.00 20.97 -8.95
C PRO A 138 -14.09 19.49 -9.32
N GLY A 139 -13.79 19.13 -10.57
CA GLY A 139 -13.76 17.74 -11.02
C GLY A 139 -12.64 16.89 -10.40
N GLN A 140 -11.50 17.49 -10.02
CA GLN A 140 -10.47 16.79 -9.25
C GLN A 140 -10.92 16.51 -7.82
N LEU A 141 -11.64 17.46 -7.21
CA LEU A 141 -12.22 17.29 -5.88
C LEU A 141 -13.30 16.19 -5.91
N GLU A 142 -14.20 16.21 -6.89
CA GLU A 142 -15.19 15.15 -7.09
C GLU A 142 -14.53 13.77 -7.31
N ALA A 143 -13.47 13.70 -8.12
CA ALA A 143 -12.72 12.46 -8.34
C ALA A 143 -12.03 11.98 -7.06
N LEU A 144 -11.50 12.90 -6.25
CA LEU A 144 -10.90 12.61 -4.96
C LEU A 144 -11.94 12.05 -3.98
N GLU A 145 -13.09 12.70 -3.85
CA GLU A 145 -14.21 12.25 -3.02
C GLU A 145 -14.70 10.87 -3.43
N HIS A 146 -14.93 10.65 -4.73
CA HIS A 146 -15.38 9.38 -5.26
C HIS A 146 -14.35 8.26 -5.01
N CYS A 147 -13.06 8.51 -5.27
CA CYS A 147 -12.01 7.53 -5.01
C CYS A 147 -11.85 7.25 -3.51
N ALA A 148 -12.01 8.27 -2.67
CA ALA A 148 -11.92 8.13 -1.22
C ALA A 148 -13.12 7.36 -0.65
N GLY A 149 -14.34 7.57 -1.18
CA GLY A 149 -15.52 6.82 -0.80
C GLY A 149 -15.41 5.32 -1.11
N ARG A 150 -14.84 4.98 -2.28
CA ARG A 150 -14.52 3.59 -2.61
C ARG A 150 -13.54 2.97 -1.61
N LEU A 151 -12.48 3.70 -1.27
CA LEU A 151 -11.51 3.24 -0.29
C LEU A 151 -12.15 3.07 1.10
N ALA A 152 -12.99 4.03 1.53
CA ALA A 152 -13.71 3.96 2.79
C ALA A 152 -14.58 2.70 2.89
N ARG A 153 -15.33 2.38 1.82
CA ARG A 153 -16.16 1.16 1.76
C ARG A 153 -15.33 -0.12 1.88
N CYS A 154 -14.17 -0.19 1.20
CA CYS A 154 -13.27 -1.33 1.37
C CYS A 154 -12.81 -1.45 2.83
N LEU A 155 -12.41 -0.33 3.45
CA LEU A 155 -11.91 -0.33 4.83
C LEU A 155 -12.99 -0.71 5.84
N ILE A 156 -14.21 -0.17 5.73
CA ILE A 156 -15.35 -0.52 6.59
C ILE A 156 -15.57 -2.03 6.60
N ARG A 157 -15.58 -2.66 5.41
CA ARG A 157 -15.78 -4.11 5.28
C ARG A 157 -14.60 -4.91 5.85
N ILE A 158 -13.37 -4.52 5.54
CA ILE A 158 -12.17 -5.22 6.01
C ILE A 158 -12.04 -5.13 7.54
N TYR A 159 -12.31 -3.98 8.13
CA TYR A 159 -12.27 -3.76 9.58
C TYR A 159 -13.52 -4.23 10.32
N ARG A 160 -14.51 -4.77 9.60
CA ARG A 160 -15.81 -5.18 10.15
C ARG A 160 -16.37 -4.11 11.08
N LEU A 161 -16.42 -2.87 10.58
CA LEU A 161 -16.92 -1.74 11.35
C LEU A 161 -18.44 -1.83 11.40
N GLU A 162 -18.99 -1.72 12.61
CA GLU A 162 -20.42 -1.56 12.82
C GLU A 162 -20.82 -0.09 12.63
N ALA A 163 -22.12 0.17 12.43
CA ALA A 163 -22.62 1.53 12.29
C ALA A 163 -22.26 2.39 13.51
N GLY A 164 -21.61 3.54 13.27
CA GLY A 164 -21.13 4.47 14.29
C GLY A 164 -19.72 4.19 14.80
N ASP A 165 -19.05 3.10 14.39
CA ASP A 165 -17.65 2.84 14.75
C ASP A 165 -16.69 3.88 14.12
N ALA A 166 -17.04 4.39 12.94
CA ALA A 166 -16.27 5.40 12.21
C ALA A 166 -17.18 6.27 11.32
N PRO A 167 -17.96 7.20 11.91
CA PRO A 167 -18.98 7.96 11.18
C PRO A 167 -18.42 8.77 10.01
N GLU A 168 -17.17 9.23 10.10
CA GLU A 168 -16.52 9.98 9.03
C GLU A 168 -16.23 9.11 7.79
N LEU A 169 -15.86 7.84 8.00
CA LEU A 169 -15.70 6.88 6.91
C LEU A 169 -17.05 6.50 6.30
N GLU A 170 -18.09 6.37 7.11
CA GLU A 170 -19.44 6.07 6.64
C GLU A 170 -20.00 7.19 5.76
N LEU A 171 -19.82 8.45 6.19
CA LEU A 171 -20.21 9.62 5.42
C LEU A 171 -19.49 9.64 4.05
N LEU A 172 -18.18 9.40 4.06
CA LEU A 172 -17.38 9.37 2.83
C LEU A 172 -17.74 8.16 1.94
N ALA A 173 -18.11 7.03 2.53
CA ALA A 173 -18.61 5.88 1.78
C ALA A 173 -19.98 6.14 1.13
N ALA A 174 -20.80 7.02 1.73
CA ALA A 174 -22.14 7.33 1.25
C ALA A 174 -22.15 8.32 0.06
N THR A 175 -21.14 9.19 -0.08
CA THR A 175 -21.08 10.20 -1.16
C THR A 175 -21.00 9.59 -2.56
N GLU A 176 -20.49 8.37 -2.70
CA GLU A 176 -20.47 7.64 -3.97
C GLU A 176 -21.88 7.32 -4.51
N GLY A 177 -22.89 7.23 -3.63
CA GLY A 177 -24.28 6.97 -4.02
C GLY A 177 -25.04 8.18 -4.57
N SER A 178 -24.56 9.40 -4.31
CA SER A 178 -25.26 10.64 -4.67
C SER A 178 -24.80 11.24 -6.00
N SER A 179 -23.54 11.05 -6.40
CA SER A 179 -22.99 11.60 -7.66
C SER A 179 -23.64 11.00 -8.91
N LEU A 180 -24.18 9.78 -8.83
CA LEU A 180 -24.87 9.11 -9.95
C LEU A 180 -26.36 9.50 -10.10
N ARG A 181 -26.95 10.26 -9.17
CA ARG A 181 -28.39 10.64 -9.22
C ARG A 181 -28.66 12.03 -9.80
N ASN A 182 -27.63 12.85 -10.02
CA ASN A 182 -27.76 14.21 -10.52
C ASN A 182 -27.05 14.40 -11.88
N ARG A 183 -27.34 13.53 -12.85
CA ARG A 183 -27.11 13.85 -14.27
C ARG A 183 -28.47 14.18 -14.90
N PRO A 184 -28.72 15.43 -15.35
CA PRO A 184 -29.90 15.78 -16.12
C PRO A 184 -29.91 15.06 -17.48
#